data_AF-A0A0F5PV59-F1
#
_entry.id   AF-A0A0F5PV59-F1
#
_cell.length_a   1.000
_cell.length_b   1.000
_cell.length_c   1.000
_cell.angle_alpha   90.00
_cell.angle_beta   90.00
_cell.angle_gamma   90.00
#
_symmetry.space_group_name_H-M   'P 1'
#
loop_
_entity.id
_entity.type
_entity.pdbx_description
1 polymer ?
#
loop_
_entity_poly.entity_id
_entity_poly.type
_entity_poly.pdbx_seq_one_letter_code
_entity_poly.pdbx_strand_id
1 'polypeptide(L)'
;MRGYPADDQIVSQIETVRTALPTWVISTVELVELAENAERAAVHINVETADRSRKLIVEVAEWQQKLSEWQGLVLSPRLKAELRILKATLDASMDEANAAAAELKLFEQRIR
;
A
#
# COMPACT_ATOMS: atom_id res chain seq x y z
N MET A 1 15.21 19.66 26.35
CA MET A 1 14.72 19.05 25.09
C MET A 1 14.42 17.59 25.38
N ARG A 2 13.15 17.16 25.36
CA ARG A 2 12.82 15.73 25.52
C ARG A 2 13.16 15.05 24.19
N GLY A 3 14.25 14.31 24.17
CA GLY A 3 14.74 13.63 22.97
C GLY A 3 13.85 12.44 22.63
N TYR A 4 13.35 12.43 21.39
CA TYR A 4 12.72 11.26 20.79
C TYR A 4 13.76 10.63 19.87
N PRO A 5 14.66 9.75 20.38
CA PRO A 5 15.79 9.24 19.61
C PRO A 5 15.37 8.42 18.37
N ALA A 6 14.14 7.90 18.38
CA ALA A 6 13.57 7.18 17.25
C ALA A 6 13.00 8.12 16.15
N ASP A 7 12.77 9.41 16.44
CA ASP A 7 12.22 10.33 15.45
C ASP A 7 13.16 10.47 14.24
N ASP A 8 14.46 10.67 14.45
CA ASP A 8 15.41 10.89 13.35
C ASP A 8 15.50 9.67 12.40
N GLN A 9 15.53 8.46 12.97
CA GLN A 9 15.55 7.22 12.19
C GLN A 9 14.24 7.05 11.39
N ILE A 10 13.10 7.32 12.01
CA ILE A 10 11.79 7.14 11.37
C ILE A 10 11.54 8.20 10.31
N VAL A 11 11.90 9.45 10.57
CA VAL A 11 11.77 10.55 9.59
C VAL A 11 12.51 10.21 8.30
N SER A 12 13.74 9.67 8.38
CA SER A 12 14.49 9.27 7.18
C SER A 12 13.80 8.19 6.35
N GLN A 13 13.09 7.25 6.99
CA GLN A 13 12.38 6.18 6.30
C GLN A 13 10.98 6.59 5.82
N ILE A 14 10.33 7.52 6.52
CA ILE A 14 9.06 8.11 6.08
C ILE A 14 9.22 8.85 4.75
N GLU A 15 10.36 9.49 4.49
CA GLU A 15 10.61 10.13 3.19
C GLU A 15 10.51 9.14 2.01
N THR A 16 10.93 7.89 2.22
CA THR A 16 10.73 6.83 1.24
C THR A 16 9.25 6.56 1.00
N VAL A 17 8.46 6.46 2.07
CA VAL A 17 6.99 6.26 1.98
C VAL A 17 6.32 7.44 1.29
N ARG A 18 6.67 8.68 1.66
CA ARG A 18 6.12 9.90 1.04
C ARG A 18 6.39 9.97 -0.45
N THR A 19 7.60 9.55 -0.87
CA THR A 19 7.98 9.55 -2.29
C THR A 19 7.27 8.46 -3.07
N ALA A 20 7.03 7.29 -2.45
CA ALA A 20 6.36 6.17 -3.10
C ALA A 20 4.82 6.30 -3.13
N LEU A 21 4.24 7.03 -2.16
CA LEU A 21 2.79 7.13 -1.97
C LEU A 21 2.00 7.55 -3.22
N PRO A 22 2.42 8.58 -4.00
CA PRO A 22 1.70 8.95 -5.22
C PRO A 22 1.68 7.82 -6.26
N THR A 23 2.81 7.12 -6.43
CA THR A 23 2.92 5.98 -7.34
C THR A 23 2.00 4.84 -6.93
N TRP A 24 1.92 4.54 -5.63
CA TRP A 24 1.04 3.50 -5.12
C TRP A 24 -0.43 3.84 -5.33
N VAL A 25 -0.85 5.07 -5.03
CA VAL A 25 -2.23 5.53 -5.27
C VAL A 25 -2.59 5.40 -6.75
N ILE A 26 -1.70 5.86 -7.65
CA ILE A 26 -1.92 5.74 -9.11
C ILE A 26 -2.09 4.27 -9.50
N SER A 27 -1.19 3.39 -9.06
CA SER A 27 -1.26 1.99 -9.44
C SER A 27 -2.42 1.22 -8.79
N THR A 28 -2.95 1.66 -7.64
CA THR A 28 -4.24 1.17 -7.12
C THR A 28 -5.38 1.55 -8.06
N VAL A 29 -5.44 2.80 -8.53
CA VAL A 29 -6.47 3.23 -9.48
C VAL A 29 -6.36 2.46 -10.79
N GLU A 30 -5.15 2.28 -11.33
CA GLU A 30 -4.92 1.47 -12.55
C GLU A 30 -5.44 0.02 -12.38
N LEU A 31 -5.31 -0.55 -11.18
CA LEU A 31 -5.80 -1.88 -10.87
C LEU A 31 -7.33 -1.94 -10.80
N VAL A 32 -7.97 -0.95 -10.17
CA VAL A 32 -9.42 -0.84 -10.12
C VAL A 32 -9.99 -0.69 -11.53
N GLU A 33 -9.44 0.22 -12.34
CA GLU A 33 -9.86 0.40 -13.73
C GLU A 33 -9.71 -0.88 -14.56
N LEU A 34 -8.64 -1.65 -14.32
CA LEU A 34 -8.44 -2.94 -14.97
C LEU A 34 -9.51 -3.96 -14.56
N ALA A 35 -9.84 -4.04 -13.27
CA ALA A 35 -10.88 -4.93 -12.76
C ALA A 35 -12.25 -4.62 -13.38
N GLU A 36 -12.65 -3.35 -13.37
CA GLU A 36 -13.90 -2.89 -13.98
C GLU A 36 -13.95 -3.14 -15.50
N ASN A 37 -12.83 -2.95 -16.21
CA ASN A 37 -12.77 -3.23 -17.64
C ASN A 37 -12.79 -4.73 -17.93
N ALA A 38 -12.13 -5.55 -17.12
CA ALA A 38 -12.16 -7.01 -17.28
C ALA A 38 -13.58 -7.56 -17.06
N GLU A 39 -14.32 -7.03 -16.09
CA GLU A 39 -15.74 -7.35 -15.88
C GLU A 39 -16.58 -6.95 -17.10
N ARG A 40 -16.42 -5.71 -17.59
CA ARG A 40 -17.20 -5.19 -18.73
C ARG A 40 -16.89 -5.87 -20.06
N ALA A 41 -15.62 -6.23 -20.30
CA ALA A 41 -15.15 -6.71 -21.59
C ALA A 41 -14.96 -8.24 -21.66
N ALA A 42 -15.03 -8.96 -20.54
CA ALA A 42 -14.67 -10.38 -20.43
C ALA A 42 -13.28 -10.70 -21.02
N VAL A 43 -12.34 -9.75 -20.94
CA VAL A 43 -11.01 -9.84 -21.54
C VAL A 43 -10.02 -10.51 -20.58
N HIS A 44 -9.09 -11.28 -21.13
CA HIS A 44 -7.98 -11.88 -20.38
C HIS A 44 -7.06 -10.82 -19.78
N ILE A 45 -6.72 -11.01 -18.50
CA ILE A 45 -5.80 -10.15 -17.76
C ILE A 45 -4.38 -10.31 -18.31
N ASN A 46 -3.69 -9.21 -18.57
CA ASN A 46 -2.27 -9.24 -18.91
C ASN A 46 -1.45 -9.74 -17.71
N VAL A 47 -0.66 -10.80 -17.90
CA VAL A 47 0.18 -11.43 -16.86
C VAL A 47 1.17 -10.44 -16.26
N GLU A 48 1.74 -9.54 -17.06
CA GLU A 48 2.67 -8.52 -16.58
C GLU A 48 1.99 -7.54 -15.61
N THR A 49 0.77 -7.11 -15.95
CA THR A 49 -0.03 -6.24 -15.09
C THR A 49 -0.41 -6.95 -13.80
N ALA A 50 -0.86 -8.20 -13.89
CA ALA A 50 -1.15 -9.04 -12.71
C ALA A 50 0.06 -9.17 -11.78
N ASP A 51 1.26 -9.45 -12.31
CA ASP A 51 2.47 -9.57 -11.51
C ASP A 51 2.91 -8.25 -10.87
N ARG A 52 2.79 -7.14 -11.60
CA ARG A 52 3.09 -5.81 -11.05
C ARG A 52 2.13 -5.47 -9.90
N SER A 53 0.84 -5.73 -10.06
CA SER A 53 -0.18 -5.49 -9.04
C SER A 53 0.04 -6.35 -7.79
N ARG A 54 0.40 -7.64 -7.95
CA ARG A 54 0.76 -8.49 -6.80
C ARG A 54 1.94 -7.95 -6.01
N LYS A 55 3.02 -7.54 -6.70
CA LYS A 55 4.22 -6.98 -6.05
C LYS A 55 3.89 -5.72 -5.27
N LEU A 56 3.08 -4.84 -5.86
CA LEU A 56 2.65 -3.61 -5.24
C LEU A 56 1.84 -3.86 -3.96
N ILE A 57 0.87 -4.77 -4.01
CA ILE A 57 0.04 -5.16 -2.86
C ILE A 57 0.92 -5.68 -1.71
N VAL A 58 1.91 -6.53 -2.01
CA VAL A 58 2.85 -7.04 -1.01
C VAL A 58 3.70 -5.90 -0.41
N GLU A 59 4.25 -5.01 -1.25
CA GLU A 59 5.06 -3.88 -0.81
C GLU A 59 4.27 -2.93 0.11
N VAL A 60 3.04 -2.58 -0.27
CA VAL A 60 2.17 -1.72 0.54
C VAL A 60 1.84 -2.38 1.88
N ALA A 61 1.58 -3.68 1.91
CA ALA A 61 1.32 -4.43 3.14
C ALA A 61 2.53 -4.39 4.10
N GLU A 62 3.76 -4.53 3.59
CA GLU A 62 4.98 -4.40 4.40
C GLU A 62 5.10 -3.00 5.02
N TRP A 63 4.76 -1.96 4.26
CA TRP A 63 4.77 -0.59 4.77
C TRP A 63 3.68 -0.32 5.81
N GLN A 64 2.46 -0.84 5.62
CA GLN A 64 1.40 -0.75 6.63
C GLN A 64 1.82 -1.39 7.95
N GLN A 65 2.50 -2.53 7.89
CA GLN A 65 3.03 -3.21 9.06
C GLN A 65 4.10 -2.33 9.77
N LYS A 66 5.09 -1.81 9.03
CA LYS A 66 6.11 -0.92 9.58
C LYS A 66 5.52 0.35 10.22
N LEU A 67 4.55 0.99 9.56
CA LEU A 67 3.87 2.17 10.11
C LEU A 67 3.13 1.84 11.41
N SER A 68 2.54 0.65 11.51
CA SER A 68 1.88 0.18 12.74
C SER A 68 2.86 -0.03 13.88
N GLU A 69 4.01 -0.67 13.58
CA GLU A 69 5.09 -0.90 14.54
C GLU A 69 5.65 0.42 15.08
N TRP A 70 5.89 1.40 14.20
CA TRP A 70 6.40 2.71 14.60
C TRP A 70 5.43 3.51 15.48
N GLN A 71 4.11 3.36 15.29
CA GLN A 71 3.14 4.00 16.17
C GLN A 71 3.21 3.52 17.63
N GLY A 72 3.74 2.31 17.86
CA GLY A 72 4.00 1.75 19.19
C GLY A 72 5.21 2.38 19.90
N LEU A 73 6.06 3.13 19.20
CA LEU A 73 7.27 3.73 19.75
C LEU A 73 7.01 5.04 20.51
N VAL A 74 8.01 5.45 21.30
CA VAL A 74 8.02 6.76 21.97
C VAL A 74 8.51 7.81 20.98
N LEU A 75 7.55 8.42 20.28
CA LEU A 75 7.78 9.42 19.23
C LEU A 75 7.16 10.77 19.57
N SER A 76 7.60 11.82 18.88
CA SER A 76 6.96 13.12 19.00
C SER A 76 5.48 13.07 18.58
N PRO A 77 4.60 13.86 19.21
CA PRO A 77 3.18 13.90 18.84
C PRO A 77 2.94 14.22 17.37
N ARG A 78 3.78 15.08 16.78
CA ARG A 78 3.73 15.44 15.35
C ARG A 78 3.99 14.21 14.47
N LEU A 79 5.07 13.48 14.75
CA LEU A 79 5.42 12.29 13.98
C LEU A 79 4.37 11.19 14.12
N LYS A 80 3.81 11.00 15.32
CA LYS A 80 2.68 10.07 15.52
C LYS A 80 1.44 10.43 14.71
N ALA A 81 1.10 11.72 14.64
CA ALA A 81 -0.05 12.15 13.85
C ALA A 81 0.17 11.87 12.36
N GLU A 82 1.38 12.12 11.86
CA GLU A 82 1.73 11.82 10.49
C GLU A 82 1.68 10.33 10.17
N LEU A 83 2.28 9.48 11.02
CA LEU A 83 2.24 8.02 10.84
C LEU A 83 0.82 7.47 10.75
N ARG A 84 -0.12 8.04 11.51
CA ARG A 84 -1.54 7.66 11.44
C ARG A 84 -2.18 8.06 10.11
N ILE A 85 -1.89 9.25 9.61
CA ILE A 85 -2.39 9.72 8.31
C ILE A 85 -1.86 8.82 7.20
N LEU A 86 -0.54 8.59 7.17
CA LEU A 86 0.08 7.71 6.17
C LEU A 86 -0.52 6.31 6.23
N LYS A 87 -0.67 5.74 7.42
CA LYS A 87 -1.29 4.42 7.57
C LYS A 87 -2.72 4.41 7.04
N ALA A 88 -3.54 5.38 7.42
CA ALA A 88 -4.93 5.46 6.97
C ALA A 88 -5.04 5.57 5.44
N THR A 89 -4.14 6.33 4.80
CA THR A 89 -4.09 6.41 3.33
C THR A 89 -3.72 5.06 2.72
N LEU A 90 -2.72 4.36 3.27
CA LEU A 90 -2.34 3.03 2.77
C LEU A 90 -3.44 1.99 2.99
N ASP A 91 -4.14 2.03 4.13
CA ASP A 91 -5.28 1.16 4.42
C ASP A 91 -6.37 1.32 3.37
N ALA A 92 -6.77 2.57 3.06
CA ALA A 92 -7.77 2.83 2.04
C ALA A 92 -7.34 2.33 0.65
N SER A 93 -6.11 2.63 0.22
CA SER A 93 -5.60 2.15 -1.07
C SER A 93 -5.46 0.63 -1.13
N MET A 94 -5.18 -0.03 0.00
CA MET A 94 -5.05 -1.48 0.07
C MET A 94 -6.41 -2.17 0.03
N ASP A 95 -7.44 -1.60 0.66
CA ASP A 95 -8.81 -2.13 0.58
C ASP A 95 -9.32 -2.11 -0.88
N GLU A 96 -9.11 -1.01 -1.59
CA GLU A 96 -9.44 -0.88 -3.02
C GLU A 96 -8.63 -1.85 -3.88
N ALA A 97 -7.32 -1.94 -3.67
CA ALA A 97 -6.45 -2.84 -4.42
C ALA A 97 -6.82 -4.32 -4.19
N ASN A 98 -7.15 -4.71 -2.95
CA ASN A 98 -7.57 -6.07 -2.62
C ASN A 98 -8.91 -6.43 -3.26
N ALA A 99 -9.88 -5.50 -3.27
CA ALA A 99 -11.17 -5.71 -3.93
C ALA A 99 -10.98 -5.96 -5.44
N ALA A 100 -10.24 -5.08 -6.11
CA ALA A 100 -9.93 -5.22 -7.54
C ALA A 100 -9.12 -6.50 -7.83
N ALA A 101 -8.14 -6.83 -6.98
CA ALA A 101 -7.35 -8.05 -7.12
C ALA A 101 -8.19 -9.33 -6.95
N ALA A 102 -9.22 -9.31 -6.10
CA ALA A 102 -10.14 -10.42 -5.91
C ALA A 102 -11.03 -10.64 -7.15
N GLU A 103 -11.57 -9.58 -7.73
CA GLU A 103 -12.32 -9.65 -9.00
C GLU A 103 -11.48 -10.23 -10.14
N LEU A 104 -10.21 -9.82 -10.19
CA LEU A 104 -9.22 -10.30 -11.14
C LEU A 104 -8.63 -11.68 -10.78
N LYS A 105 -9.01 -12.26 -9.63
CA LYS A 105 -8.51 -13.55 -9.12
C LYS A 105 -6.98 -13.63 -9.08
N LEU A 106 -6.32 -12.51 -8.78
CA LEU A 106 -4.86 -12.40 -8.87
C LEU A 106 -4.14 -13.36 -7.91
N PHE A 107 -4.75 -13.71 -6.78
CA PHE A 107 -4.16 -14.57 -5.76
C PHE A 107 -4.78 -15.97 -5.67
N GLU A 108 -5.79 -16.30 -6.48
CA GLU A 108 -6.47 -17.61 -6.45
C GLU A 108 -5.77 -18.70 -7.28
N GLN A 109 -4.73 -18.38 -8.05
CA GLN A 109 -4.05 -19.32 -8.96
C GLN A 109 -3.01 -20.24 -8.30
N ARG A 110 -3.29 -20.80 -7.12
CA ARG A 110 -2.44 -21.83 -6.52
C ARG A 110 -3.29 -23.00 -6.05
N ILE A 111 -3.54 -23.95 -6.95
CA ILE A 111 -3.61 -25.41 -6.77
C ILE A 111 -4.05 -26.00 -8.13
N ARG A 112 -3.09 -26.53 -8.90
CA ARG A 112 -3.23 -27.75 -9.70
C ARG A 112 -1.89 -28.45 -9.74
#